data_AF-A0A2V6GQY7-F1
#
_entry.id   AF-A0A2V6GQY7-F1
#
_cell.length_a   1.000
_cell.length_b   1.000
_cell.length_c   1.000
_cell.angle_alpha   90.00
_cell.angle_beta   90.00
_cell.angle_gamma   90.00
#
_symmetry.space_group_name_H-M   'P 1'
#
loop_
_entity.id
_entity.type
_entity.pdbx_description
1 polymer ?
#
loop_
_entity_poly.entity_id
_entity_poly.type
_entity_poly.pdbx_seq_one_letter_code
_entity_poly.pdbx_strand_id
1 'polypeptide(L)'
;MIAIAALTYVTYQIYVAVFPTSSFYRSEFAVRTGIEFPSSAKIIFTKSSYPDFHGDYAYEMLFEISPEDFQWLERTAADKLIPLTGDESIGGAFWRDSEAAYGKKMEVRVYGGLRNRKADQRRCWALLQDGKTVYFWFAQT
;
A
#
# COMPACT_ATOMS: atom_id res chain seq x y z
N MET A 1 21.13 13.46 31.33
CA MET A 1 19.73 13.64 30.88
C MET A 1 19.62 13.92 29.38
N ILE A 2 20.30 14.94 28.83
CA ILE A 2 20.23 15.27 27.38
C ILE A 2 20.75 14.14 26.47
N ALA A 3 21.89 13.52 26.81
CA ALA A 3 22.46 12.44 25.99
C ALA A 3 21.56 11.18 25.93
N ILE A 4 20.88 10.85 27.02
CA ILE A 4 19.93 9.72 27.07
C ILE A 4 18.69 10.04 26.23
N ALA A 5 18.13 11.25 26.37
CA ALA A 5 16.99 11.68 25.56
C ALA A 5 17.31 11.71 24.06
N ALA A 6 18.51 12.18 23.70
CA ALA A 6 18.98 12.17 22.31
C ALA A 6 19.15 10.74 21.77
N LEU A 7 19.75 9.83 22.56
CA LEU A 7 19.89 8.43 22.17
C LEU A 7 18.53 7.76 21.98
N THR A 8 17.60 7.94 22.92
CA THR A 8 16.23 7.38 22.81
C THR A 8 15.50 7.93 21.59
N TYR A 9 15.62 9.23 21.30
CA TYR A 9 15.02 9.83 20.12
C TYR A 9 15.59 9.22 18.84
N VAL A 10 16.92 9.13 18.72
CA VAL A 10 17.58 8.54 17.53
C VAL A 10 17.19 7.07 17.36
N THR A 11 17.20 6.27 18.43
CA THR A 11 16.76 4.87 18.38
C THR A 11 15.30 4.75 17.95
N TYR A 12 14.42 5.63 18.42
CA TYR A 12 13.02 5.64 18.01
C TYR A 12 12.85 5.99 16.53
N GLN A 13 13.58 6.98 16.02
CA GLN A 13 13.55 7.34 14.59
C GLN A 13 14.04 6.19 13.71
N ILE A 14 15.13 5.51 14.11
CA ILE A 14 15.62 4.32 13.40
C ILE A 14 14.57 3.21 13.44
N TYR A 15 13.94 2.97 14.59
CA TYR A 15 12.91 1.95 14.71
C TYR A 15 11.72 2.22 13.78
N VAL A 16 11.21 3.45 13.75
CA VAL A 16 10.10 3.84 12.87
C VAL A 16 10.48 3.80 11.39
N ALA A 17 11.74 4.12 11.06
CA ALA A 17 12.24 3.99 9.69
C ALA A 17 12.30 2.53 9.21
N VAL A 18 12.60 1.59 10.12
CA VAL A 18 12.64 0.15 9.82
C VAL A 18 11.24 -0.48 9.87
N PHE A 19 10.39 -0.02 10.77
CA PHE A 19 9.01 -0.50 10.96
C PHE A 19 8.03 0.67 10.86
N PRO A 20 7.62 1.04 9.62
CA PRO A 20 6.73 2.17 9.42
C PRO A 20 5.40 1.98 10.15
N THR A 21 4.89 3.07 10.71
CA THR A 21 3.59 3.07 11.39
C THR A 21 2.45 3.01 10.37
N SER A 22 1.24 2.67 10.84
CA SER A 22 0.05 2.64 9.97
C SER A 22 -0.22 3.97 9.26
N SER A 23 0.14 5.12 9.86
CA SER A 23 0.00 6.43 9.23
C SER A 23 0.82 6.59 7.95
N PHE A 24 1.99 5.94 7.86
CA PHE A 24 2.79 5.93 6.64
C PHE A 24 2.01 5.30 5.49
N TYR A 25 1.47 4.09 5.68
CA TYR A 25 0.72 3.37 4.65
C TYR A 25 -0.56 4.08 4.22
N ARG A 26 -1.27 4.69 5.18
CA ARG A 26 -2.45 5.53 4.89
C ARG A 26 -2.10 6.73 4.02
N SER A 27 -1.00 7.41 4.35
CA SER A 27 -0.54 8.60 3.63
C SER A 27 -0.04 8.24 2.23
N GLU A 28 0.73 7.16 2.11
CA GLU A 28 1.21 6.67 0.83
C GLU A 28 0.05 6.25 -0.08
N PHE A 29 -0.96 5.53 0.43
CA PHE A 29 -2.15 5.24 -0.36
C PHE A 29 -2.77 6.51 -0.92
N ALA A 30 -2.99 7.52 -0.07
CA ALA A 30 -3.61 8.77 -0.49
C ALA A 30 -2.77 9.55 -1.50
N VAL A 31 -1.46 9.66 -1.28
CA VAL A 31 -0.54 10.35 -2.18
C VAL A 31 -0.46 9.65 -3.54
N ARG A 32 -0.38 8.32 -3.57
CA ARG A 32 -0.18 7.56 -4.82
C ARG A 32 -1.48 7.42 -5.62
N THR A 33 -2.61 7.21 -4.96
CA THR A 33 -3.91 7.04 -5.63
C THR A 33 -4.61 8.37 -5.92
N GLY A 34 -4.30 9.42 -5.14
CA GLY A 34 -5.10 10.65 -5.11
C GLY A 34 -6.52 10.43 -4.55
N ILE A 35 -6.71 9.38 -3.74
CA ILE A 35 -7.94 8.99 -3.07
C ILE A 35 -7.70 9.06 -1.56
N GLU A 36 -8.52 9.78 -0.82
CA GLU A 36 -8.39 9.78 0.64
C GLU A 36 -8.50 8.36 1.21
N PHE A 37 -7.70 8.07 2.23
CA PHE A 37 -7.73 6.75 2.86
C PHE A 37 -9.09 6.56 3.56
N PRO A 38 -9.87 5.49 3.25
CA PRO A 38 -11.23 5.35 3.75
C PRO A 38 -11.30 5.38 5.28
N SER A 39 -12.26 6.12 5.84
CA SER A 39 -12.39 6.25 7.30
C SER A 39 -12.78 4.93 7.97
N SER A 40 -13.50 4.06 7.26
CA SER A 40 -13.87 2.71 7.73
C SER A 40 -12.71 1.71 7.71
N ALA A 41 -11.56 2.09 7.13
CA ALA A 41 -10.52 1.14 6.80
C ALA A 41 -9.81 0.54 8.02
N LYS A 42 -9.79 -0.79 8.06
CA LYS A 42 -9.06 -1.61 9.02
C LYS A 42 -7.92 -2.34 8.32
N ILE A 43 -6.69 -1.99 8.67
CA ILE A 43 -5.50 -2.62 8.11
C ILE A 43 -5.40 -4.07 8.57
N ILE A 44 -5.19 -4.98 7.62
CA ILE A 44 -4.95 -6.42 7.84
C ILE A 44 -3.45 -6.71 7.76
N PHE A 45 -2.78 -6.12 6.77
CA PHE A 45 -1.38 -6.39 6.47
C PHE A 45 -0.68 -5.12 5.99
N THR A 46 0.55 -4.95 6.44
CA THR A 46 1.46 -3.91 5.96
C THR A 46 2.87 -4.45 5.95
N LYS A 47 3.60 -4.23 4.86
CA LYS A 47 5.02 -4.53 4.78
C LYS A 47 5.70 -3.56 3.84
N SER A 48 6.93 -3.21 4.16
CA SER A 48 7.76 -2.35 3.33
C SER A 48 9.20 -2.85 3.38
N SER A 49 9.93 -2.66 2.29
CA SER A 49 11.38 -2.73 2.32
C SER A 49 11.94 -1.49 3.01
N TYR A 50 13.16 -1.60 3.48
CA TYR A 50 13.93 -0.43 3.86
C TYR A 50 14.23 0.39 2.60
N PRO A 51 14.07 1.73 2.62
CA PRO A 51 14.49 2.56 1.51
C PRO A 51 16.02 2.48 1.39
N ASP A 52 16.52 2.24 0.19
CA ASP A 52 17.96 2.29 -0.03
C ASP A 52 18.50 3.74 0.04
N PHE A 53 19.81 3.93 -0.17
CA PHE A 53 20.40 5.27 -0.14
C PHE A 53 19.87 6.20 -1.24
N HIS A 54 19.27 5.65 -2.29
CA HIS A 54 18.64 6.39 -3.39
C HIS A 54 17.14 6.64 -3.16
N GLY A 55 16.59 6.10 -2.07
CA GLY A 55 15.18 6.24 -1.71
C GLY A 55 14.30 5.20 -2.41
N ASP A 56 14.89 4.13 -2.95
CA ASP A 56 14.16 3.03 -3.59
C ASP A 56 13.58 2.12 -2.54
N TYR A 57 12.28 1.84 -2.66
CA TYR A 57 11.56 1.01 -1.72
C TYR A 57 10.37 0.33 -2.38
N ALA A 58 10.00 -0.82 -1.83
CA ALA A 58 8.75 -1.49 -2.07
C ALA A 58 7.87 -1.39 -0.83
N TYR A 59 6.57 -1.26 -1.01
CA TYR A 59 5.62 -1.44 0.08
C TYR A 59 4.32 -2.06 -0.42
N GLU A 60 3.62 -2.68 0.53
CA GLU A 60 2.39 -3.41 0.31
C GLU A 60 1.47 -3.27 1.51
N MET A 61 0.17 -3.12 1.24
CA MET A 61 -0.87 -2.99 2.24
C MET A 61 -2.13 -3.74 1.82
N LEU A 62 -2.77 -4.38 2.79
CA LEU A 62 -4.10 -4.98 2.68
C LEU A 62 -5.00 -4.40 3.78
N PHE A 63 -6.20 -4.00 3.44
CA PHE A 63 -7.16 -3.44 4.41
C PHE A 63 -8.60 -3.78 4.05
N GLU A 64 -9.42 -3.98 5.06
CA GLU A 64 -10.87 -4.12 4.93
C GLU A 64 -11.54 -2.75 5.02
N ILE A 65 -12.66 -2.59 4.32
CA ILE A 65 -13.50 -1.39 4.32
C ILE A 65 -14.97 -1.77 4.41
N SER A 66 -15.81 -0.78 4.69
CA SER A 66 -17.26 -0.92 4.63
C SER A 66 -17.76 -1.24 3.21
N PRO A 67 -18.92 -1.91 3.06
CA PRO A 67 -19.54 -2.12 1.75
C PRO A 67 -19.79 -0.82 0.97
N GLU A 68 -20.12 0.27 1.69
CA GLU A 68 -20.36 1.59 1.10
C GLU A 68 -19.08 2.17 0.47
N ASP A 69 -17.96 2.11 1.21
CA ASP A 69 -16.66 2.55 0.73
C ASP A 69 -16.17 1.65 -0.42
N PHE A 70 -16.47 0.35 -0.38
CA PHE A 70 -16.11 -0.56 -1.47
C PHE A 70 -16.80 -0.18 -2.78
N GLN A 71 -18.11 0.07 -2.75
CA GLN A 71 -18.85 0.52 -3.94
C GLN A 71 -18.38 1.89 -4.44
N TRP A 72 -18.03 2.79 -3.52
CA TRP A 72 -17.45 4.07 -3.89
C TRP A 72 -16.07 3.93 -4.55
N LEU A 73 -15.18 3.12 -3.98
CA LEU A 73 -13.87 2.82 -4.58
C LEU A 73 -14.02 2.12 -5.93
N GLU A 74 -14.98 1.20 -6.08
CA GLU A 74 -15.22 0.49 -7.34
C GLU A 74 -15.60 1.46 -8.47
N ARG A 75 -16.44 2.46 -8.18
CA ARG A 75 -16.77 3.54 -9.13
C ARG A 75 -15.57 4.44 -9.40
N THR A 76 -14.83 4.81 -8.36
CA THR A 76 -13.66 5.69 -8.47
C THR A 76 -12.50 5.04 -9.24
N ALA A 77 -12.39 3.71 -9.16
CA ALA A 77 -11.39 2.92 -9.85
C ALA A 77 -11.45 3.12 -11.37
N ALA A 78 -12.64 3.23 -11.96
CA ALA A 78 -12.81 3.44 -13.40
C ALA A 78 -12.11 4.72 -13.89
N ASP A 79 -12.09 5.77 -13.08
CA ASP A 79 -11.46 7.04 -13.42
C ASP A 79 -9.96 7.04 -13.09
N LYS A 80 -9.57 6.47 -11.94
CA LYS A 80 -8.22 6.58 -11.39
C LYS A 80 -7.26 5.51 -11.90
N LEU A 81 -7.76 4.33 -12.24
CA LEU A 81 -6.97 3.21 -12.71
C LEU A 81 -6.70 3.30 -14.21
N ILE A 82 -5.54 2.81 -14.60
CA ILE A 82 -5.21 2.47 -15.98
C ILE A 82 -5.01 0.97 -16.10
N PRO A 83 -5.30 0.36 -17.27
CA PRO A 83 -4.93 -1.02 -17.52
C PRO A 83 -3.44 -1.23 -17.23
N LEU A 84 -3.11 -2.34 -16.57
CA LEU A 84 -1.72 -2.74 -16.41
C LEU A 84 -1.10 -2.97 -17.79
N THR A 85 0.11 -2.46 -18.01
CA THR A 85 0.84 -2.62 -19.27
C THR A 85 2.00 -3.58 -19.11
N GLY A 86 2.22 -4.45 -20.11
CA GLY A 86 3.45 -5.22 -20.32
C GLY A 86 3.96 -5.99 -19.10
N ASP A 87 4.84 -5.34 -18.33
CA ASP A 87 5.64 -5.88 -17.24
C ASP A 87 5.08 -5.62 -15.83
N GLU A 88 3.90 -5.01 -15.73
CA GLU A 88 3.25 -4.77 -14.45
C GLU A 88 2.49 -5.99 -13.96
N SER A 89 2.84 -6.47 -12.77
CA SER A 89 2.11 -7.53 -12.07
C SER A 89 0.97 -6.95 -11.24
N ILE A 90 -0.05 -7.77 -11.00
CA ILE A 90 -1.05 -7.41 -10.00
C ILE A 90 -0.49 -7.43 -8.58
N GLY A 91 0.47 -8.31 -8.30
CA GLY A 91 1.09 -8.46 -6.99
C GLY A 91 2.46 -7.83 -6.86
N GLY A 92 2.70 -7.20 -5.70
CA GLY A 92 3.97 -6.61 -5.32
C GLY A 92 4.97 -7.62 -4.76
N ALA A 93 6.07 -7.09 -4.23
CA ALA A 93 7.18 -7.88 -3.69
C ALA A 93 6.79 -8.77 -2.50
N PHE A 94 5.68 -8.46 -1.82
CA PHE A 94 5.22 -9.16 -0.61
C PHE A 94 3.89 -9.88 -0.81
N TRP A 95 3.50 -10.18 -2.06
CA TRP A 95 2.20 -10.82 -2.40
C TRP A 95 1.92 -12.10 -1.61
N ARG A 96 2.93 -12.95 -1.41
CA ARG A 96 2.74 -14.20 -0.66
C ARG A 96 2.50 -13.95 0.82
N ASP A 97 3.13 -12.93 1.39
CA ASP A 97 2.94 -12.56 2.79
C ASP A 97 1.57 -11.93 3.00
N SER A 98 1.08 -11.14 2.03
CA SER A 98 -0.27 -10.58 2.09
C SER A 98 -1.35 -11.65 1.91
N GLU A 99 -1.17 -12.64 1.02
CA GLU A 99 -2.06 -13.81 0.95
C GLU A 99 -2.06 -14.63 2.25
N ALA A 100 -0.89 -14.81 2.88
CA ALA A 100 -0.77 -15.50 4.16
C ALA A 100 -1.51 -14.76 5.28
N ALA A 101 -1.37 -13.42 5.34
CA ALA A 101 -2.09 -12.57 6.29
C ALA A 101 -3.61 -12.52 6.02
N TYR A 102 -4.01 -12.60 4.75
CA TYR A 102 -5.41 -12.68 4.34
C TYR A 102 -6.04 -14.06 4.65
N GLY A 103 -5.21 -15.10 4.74
CA GLY A 103 -5.63 -16.48 5.02
C GLY A 103 -6.16 -17.25 3.81
N LYS A 104 -6.12 -16.65 2.61
CA LYS A 104 -6.52 -17.28 1.35
C LYS A 104 -5.88 -16.56 0.15
N LYS A 105 -6.03 -17.13 -1.04
CA LYS A 105 -5.60 -16.47 -2.28
C LYS A 105 -6.37 -15.18 -2.50
N MET A 106 -5.67 -14.15 -2.97
CA MET A 106 -6.28 -12.87 -3.30
C MET A 106 -6.86 -12.92 -4.71
N GLU A 107 -8.15 -13.18 -4.78
CA GLU A 107 -8.90 -13.12 -6.04
C GLU A 107 -9.37 -11.69 -6.30
N VAL A 108 -8.98 -11.16 -7.45
CA VAL A 108 -9.21 -9.77 -7.81
C VAL A 108 -10.51 -9.60 -8.58
N ARG A 109 -11.21 -8.51 -8.29
CA ARG A 109 -12.41 -8.05 -8.98
C ARG A 109 -12.14 -6.85 -9.88
N VAL A 110 -11.52 -5.81 -9.35
CA VAL A 110 -11.11 -4.60 -10.08
C VAL A 110 -9.66 -4.35 -9.78
N TYR A 111 -8.85 -4.02 -10.79
CA TYR A 111 -7.44 -3.69 -10.61
C TYR A 111 -6.92 -2.80 -11.72
N GLY A 112 -5.77 -2.19 -11.45
CA GLY A 112 -5.05 -1.43 -12.45
C GLY A 112 -3.87 -0.68 -11.86
N GLY A 113 -3.08 -0.11 -12.78
CA GLY A 113 -2.00 0.79 -12.44
C GLY A 113 -2.55 2.16 -12.10
N LEU A 114 -1.70 3.02 -11.54
CA LEU A 114 -2.03 4.41 -11.25
C LEU A 114 -1.48 5.33 -12.34
N ARG A 115 -2.26 6.34 -12.77
CA ARG A 115 -1.95 7.23 -13.91
C ARG A 115 -0.61 8.00 -13.83
N ASN A 116 -0.36 8.71 -12.73
CA ASN A 116 0.76 9.68 -12.66
C ASN A 116 2.04 9.07 -12.07
N ARG A 117 2.80 8.29 -12.85
CA ARG A 117 4.02 7.60 -12.39
C ARG A 117 5.27 8.15 -13.05
N LYS A 118 6.38 8.09 -12.33
CA LYS A 118 7.71 8.13 -12.96
C LYS A 118 8.06 6.77 -13.55
N ALA A 119 9.05 6.72 -14.44
CA ALA A 119 9.42 5.50 -15.18
C ALA A 119 9.94 4.36 -14.27
N ASP A 120 10.56 4.73 -13.15
CA ASP A 120 11.06 3.86 -12.07
C ASP A 120 9.96 3.32 -11.15
N GLN A 121 8.72 3.82 -11.25
CA GLN A 121 7.66 3.49 -10.32
C GLN A 121 6.71 2.42 -10.86
N ARG A 122 6.52 1.34 -10.11
CA ARG A 122 5.51 0.31 -10.33
C ARG A 122 4.50 0.35 -9.22
N ARG A 123 3.22 0.20 -9.53
CA ARG A 123 2.15 0.32 -8.54
C ARG A 123 0.83 -0.20 -9.05
N CYS A 124 0.11 -0.87 -8.17
CA CYS A 124 -1.23 -1.35 -8.44
C CYS A 124 -2.06 -1.19 -7.18
N TRP A 125 -3.35 -1.00 -7.37
CA TRP A 125 -4.30 -1.35 -6.33
C TRP A 125 -5.46 -2.13 -6.93
N ALA A 126 -6.05 -2.95 -6.09
CA ALA A 126 -7.08 -3.89 -6.47
C ALA A 126 -8.16 -3.97 -5.41
N LEU A 127 -9.40 -4.09 -5.86
CA LEU A 127 -10.53 -4.54 -5.07
C LEU A 127 -10.64 -6.06 -5.20
N LEU A 128 -10.74 -6.76 -4.09
CA LEU A 128 -10.87 -8.21 -4.09
C LEU A 128 -12.34 -8.64 -4.30
N GLN A 129 -12.54 -9.89 -4.73
CA GLN A 129 -13.88 -10.46 -4.99
C GLN A 129 -14.75 -10.58 -3.75
N ASP A 130 -14.18 -10.48 -2.54
CA ASP A 130 -14.92 -10.57 -1.28
C ASP A 130 -15.80 -9.35 -0.97
N GLY A 131 -15.72 -8.29 -1.78
CA GLY A 131 -16.57 -7.11 -1.67
C GLY A 131 -16.24 -6.19 -0.51
N LYS A 132 -15.10 -6.39 0.16
CA LYS A 132 -14.69 -5.57 1.31
C LYS A 132 -13.19 -5.37 1.47
N THR A 133 -12.36 -6.07 0.72
CA THR A 133 -10.90 -6.01 0.88
C THR A 133 -10.26 -5.25 -0.28
N VAL A 134 -9.33 -4.36 0.08
CA VAL A 134 -8.52 -3.58 -0.84
C VAL A 134 -7.06 -3.98 -0.68
N TYR A 135 -6.42 -4.26 -1.80
CA TYR A 135 -5.00 -4.53 -1.92
C TYR A 135 -4.31 -3.34 -2.59
N PHE A 136 -3.17 -2.91 -2.05
CA PHE A 136 -2.38 -1.83 -2.60
C PHE A 136 -0.89 -2.19 -2.52
N TRP A 137 -0.13 -1.99 -3.60
CA TRP A 137 1.32 -2.06 -3.55
C TRP A 137 1.98 -1.02 -4.45
N PHE A 138 3.22 -0.68 -4.11
CA PHE A 138 4.07 0.24 -4.84
C PHE A 138 5.53 -0.20 -4.72
N ALA A 139 6.30 0.04 -5.77
CA ALA A 139 7.75 -0.09 -5.78
C ALA A 139 8.37 1.05 -6.60
N GLN A 140 9.54 1.50 -6.17
CA GLN A 140 10.42 2.42 -6.89
C GLN A 140 11.84 1.85 -6.91
N THR A 141 12.54 1.97 -8.04
CA THR A 141 13.85 1.33 -8.34
C THR A 141 14.77 2.18 -9.21
#